data_AF-A0A2K2CPE7-F1
#
_entry.id   AF-A0A2K2CPE7-F1
#
_cell.length_a   1.000
_cell.length_b   1.000
_cell.length_c   1.000
_cell.angle_alpha   90.00
_cell.angle_beta   90.00
_cell.angle_gamma   90.00
#
_symmetry.space_group_name_H-M   'P 1'
#
loop_
_entity.id
_entity.type
_entity.pdbx_description
1 polymer ?
#
loop_
_entity_poly.entity_id
_entity_poly.type
_entity_poly.pdbx_seq_one_letter_code
_entity_poly.pdbx_strand_id
1 'polypeptide(L)'
;MFEQFGASLCDSRQYLLEEVKDGELFIARHSRATEKEKWCKVMFQVRVHKATDLFECECGFFEHSGFLCGHALKVGVTREGVTGG
;
A
#
# COMPACT_ATOMS: atom_id res chain seq x y z
N MET A 1 14.86 11.81 9.79
CA MET A 1 14.12 10.52 9.83
C MET A 1 12.62 10.73 9.59
N PHE A 2 11.98 11.76 10.16
CA PHE A 2 10.57 12.12 9.87
C PHE A 2 10.28 12.47 8.40
N GLU A 3 11.21 13.13 7.71
CA GLU A 3 11.01 13.56 6.31
C GLU A 3 10.87 12.38 5.34
N GLN A 4 11.53 11.25 5.62
CA GLN A 4 11.45 10.05 4.77
C GLN A 4 10.08 9.36 4.89
N PHE A 5 9.54 9.26 6.11
CA PHE A 5 8.17 8.79 6.33
C PHE A 5 7.13 9.72 5.71
N GLY A 6 7.32 11.04 5.83
CA GLY A 6 6.46 12.03 5.19
C GLY A 6 6.45 11.91 3.65
N ALA A 7 7.61 11.67 3.05
CA ALA A 7 7.73 11.43 1.60
C ALA A 7 7.02 10.12 1.19
N SER A 8 7.24 9.01 1.92
CA SER A 8 6.56 7.73 1.65
C SER A 8 5.04 7.82 1.83
N LEU A 9 4.55 8.64 2.76
CA LEU A 9 3.13 8.93 2.95
C LEU A 9 2.55 9.86 1.88
N CYS A 10 3.35 10.74 1.29
CA CYS A 10 2.93 11.56 0.16
C CYS A 10 2.83 10.72 -1.12
N ASP A 11 3.82 9.87 -1.35
CA ASP A 11 3.88 8.92 -2.45
C ASP A 11 2.72 7.91 -2.40
N SER A 12 2.40 7.40 -1.21
CA SER A 12 1.27 6.49 -1.01
C SER A 12 -0.08 7.08 -1.45
N ARG A 13 -0.25 8.41 -1.42
CA ARG A 13 -1.48 9.08 -1.91
C ARG A 13 -1.73 8.85 -3.38
N GLN A 14 -0.68 8.59 -4.16
CA GLN A 14 -0.78 8.34 -5.59
C GLN A 14 -1.38 6.97 -5.89
N TYR A 15 -1.58 6.11 -4.89
CA TYR A 15 -2.19 4.80 -5.05
C TYR A 15 -3.66 4.81 -4.59
N LEU A 16 -4.51 4.26 -5.45
CA LEU A 16 -5.89 3.88 -5.17
C LEU A 16 -5.89 2.44 -4.64
N LEU A 17 -6.69 2.18 -3.63
CA LEU A 17 -6.86 0.82 -3.09
C LEU A 17 -8.18 0.24 -3.55
N GLU A 18 -8.13 -1.01 -3.98
CA GLU A 18 -9.28 -1.85 -4.22
C GLU A 18 -9.22 -3.02 -3.24
N GLU A 19 -10.24 -3.19 -2.41
CA GLU A 19 -10.35 -4.34 -1.52
C GLU A 19 -10.91 -5.53 -2.32
N VAL A 20 -10.12 -6.60 -2.41
CA VAL A 20 -10.49 -7.82 -3.15
C VAL A 20 -11.00 -8.90 -2.21
N LYS A 21 -10.51 -8.90 -0.96
CA LYS A 21 -10.98 -9.78 0.11
C LYS A 21 -11.05 -8.98 1.39
N ASP A 22 -12.24 -8.95 1.99
CA ASP A 22 -12.57 -8.23 3.23
C ASP A 22 -11.41 -8.24 4.24
N GLY A 23 -10.75 -7.09 4.40
CA GLY A 23 -9.68 -6.89 5.38
C GLY A 23 -8.45 -7.79 5.26
N GLU A 24 -8.28 -8.56 4.18
CA GLU A 24 -7.19 -9.52 4.00
C GLU A 24 -6.38 -9.27 2.72
N LEU A 25 -7.03 -8.80 1.66
CA LEU A 25 -6.39 -8.63 0.35
C LEU A 25 -6.79 -7.30 -0.30
N PHE A 26 -5.78 -6.51 -0.63
CA PHE A 26 -5.91 -5.21 -1.27
C PHE A 26 -5.06 -5.14 -2.53
N ILE A 27 -5.55 -4.44 -3.53
CA ILE A 27 -4.79 -4.09 -4.74
C ILE A 27 -4.53 -2.58 -4.71
N ALA A 28 -3.26 -2.21 -4.58
CA ALA A 28 -2.79 -0.84 -4.71
C ALA A 28 -2.50 -0.54 -6.19
N ARG A 29 -3.33 0.29 -6.80
CA ARG A 29 -3.21 0.74 -8.19
C ARG A 29 -2.74 2.17 -8.26
N HIS A 30 -1.73 2.46 -9.07
CA HIS A 30 -1.29 3.83 -9.28
C HIS A 30 -2.39 4.68 -9.96
N SER A 31 -2.66 5.88 -9.46
CA SER A 31 -3.75 6.77 -9.94
C SER A 31 -3.53 7.21 -11.39
N ARG A 32 -2.27 7.29 -11.82
CA ARG A 32 -1.87 7.56 -13.21
C ARG A 32 -1.50 6.30 -13.98
N ALA A 33 -2.16 5.17 -13.71
CA ALA A 33 -1.89 3.90 -14.38
C ALA A 33 -2.01 3.99 -15.91
N THR A 34 -2.87 4.88 -16.43
CA THR A 34 -3.12 5.07 -17.87
C THR A 34 -2.02 5.87 -18.58
N GLU A 35 -1.25 6.69 -17.85
CA GLU A 35 -0.12 7.48 -18.36
C GLU A 35 1.23 6.73 -18.24
N LYS A 36 1.26 5.61 -17.51
CA LYS A 36 2.45 4.77 -17.40
C LYS A 36 2.57 3.89 -18.64
N GLU A 37 3.80 3.71 -19.11
CA GLU A 37 4.14 2.79 -20.21
C GLU A 37 3.45 1.42 -20.00
N LYS A 38 2.91 0.81 -21.07
CA LYS A 38 2.15 -0.46 -20.99
C LYS A 38 2.92 -1.62 -20.31
N TRP A 39 4.24 -1.49 -20.22
CA TRP A 39 5.16 -2.45 -19.62
C TRP A 39 5.41 -2.22 -18.13
N CYS A 40 5.02 -1.06 -17.59
CA CYS A 40 5.16 -0.78 -16.17
C CYS A 40 4.09 -1.52 -15.39
N LYS A 41 4.52 -2.23 -14.35
CA LYS A 41 3.59 -2.76 -13.34
C LYS A 41 2.97 -1.60 -12.58
N VAL A 42 1.65 -1.46 -12.69
CA VAL A 42 0.86 -0.36 -12.10
C VAL A 42 -0.03 -0.81 -10.95
N MET A 43 -0.09 -2.11 -10.67
CA MET A 43 -0.91 -2.74 -9.64
C MET A 43 -0.03 -3.61 -8.75
N PHE A 44 -0.23 -3.50 -7.44
CA PHE A 44 0.50 -4.24 -6.42
C PHE A 44 -0.47 -4.82 -5.40
N GLN A 45 -0.38 -6.12 -5.17
CA GLN A 45 -1.09 -6.85 -4.17
C GLN A 45 -0.47 -6.63 -2.79
N VAL A 46 -1.32 -6.29 -1.83
CA VAL A 46 -1.00 -6.13 -0.42
C VAL A 46 -1.90 -7.07 0.36
N ARG A 47 -1.30 -7.97 1.13
CA ARG A 47 -1.96 -8.89 2.04
C ARG A 47 -1.86 -8.36 3.46
N VAL A 48 -2.94 -8.51 4.20
CA VAL A 48 -3.02 -8.17 5.62
C VAL A 48 -3.29 -9.44 6.41
N HIS A 49 -2.38 -9.80 7.29
CA HIS A 49 -2.55 -10.95 8.17
C HIS A 49 -3.32 -10.53 9.42
N LYS A 50 -4.65 -10.72 9.41
CA LYS A 50 -5.55 -10.33 10.53
C LYS A 50 -5.09 -10.81 11.91
N ALA A 51 -4.40 -11.96 12.00
CA ALA A 51 -3.93 -12.52 13.27
C ALA A 51 -2.68 -11.82 13.84
N THR A 52 -1.82 -11.25 12.99
CA THR A 52 -0.53 -10.67 13.39
C THR A 52 -0.44 -9.17 13.08
N ASP A 53 -1.47 -8.62 12.43
CA ASP A 53 -1.52 -7.26 11.91
C ASP A 53 -0.34 -6.89 10.98
N LEU A 54 0.27 -7.91 10.36
CA LEU A 54 1.39 -7.74 9.45
C LEU A 54 0.90 -7.47 8.03
N PHE A 55 1.62 -6.58 7.35
CA PHE A 55 1.41 -6.27 5.94
C PHE A 55 2.49 -6.93 5.07
N GLU A 56 2.04 -7.68 4.08
CA GLU A 56 2.91 -8.28 3.06
C GLU A 56 2.55 -7.64 1.71
N CYS A 57 3.47 -6.85 1.15
CA CYS A 57 3.31 -6.30 -0.18
C CYS A 57 4.21 -7.05 -1.15
N GLU A 58 3.67 -7.42 -2.32
CA GLU A 58 4.41 -8.15 -3.35
C GLU A 58 5.63 -7.40 -3.92
N CYS A 59 5.79 -6.12 -3.59
CA CYS A 59 6.98 -5.34 -3.97
C CYS A 59 8.25 -5.74 -3.19
N GLY A 60 8.15 -6.53 -2.11
CA GLY A 60 9.30 -7.02 -1.34
C GLY A 60 10.11 -5.95 -0.60
N PHE A 61 9.70 -4.68 -0.64
CA PHE A 61 10.50 -3.56 -0.09
C PHE A 61 10.77 -3.70 1.41
N PHE A 62 9.84 -4.29 2.16
CA PHE A 62 10.00 -4.54 3.59
C PHE A 62 11.17 -5.50 3.88
N GLU A 63 11.32 -6.57 3.10
CA GLU A 63 12.40 -7.54 3.27
C GLU A 63 13.77 -6.93 2.98
N HIS A 64 13.82 -5.97 2.05
CA HIS A 64 15.06 -5.30 1.67
C HIS A 64 15.45 -4.15 2.60
N SER A 65 14.48 -3.37 3.07
CA SER A 65 14.74 -2.10 3.77
C SER A 65 14.31 -2.09 5.23
N GLY A 66 13.50 -3.06 5.67
CA GLY A 66 12.88 -3.08 7.01
C GLY A 66 11.78 -2.02 7.22
N PHE A 67 11.39 -1.31 6.15
CA PHE A 67 10.37 -0.26 6.18
C PHE A 67 9.16 -0.65 5.33
N LEU A 68 7.97 -0.25 5.77
CA LEU A 68 6.75 -0.44 4.98
C LEU A 68 6.82 0.37 3.68
N CYS A 69 6.44 -0.24 2.56
CA CYS A 69 6.33 0.47 1.29
C CYS A 69 5.11 1.41 1.28
N GLY A 70 5.11 2.36 0.35
CA GLY A 70 3.96 3.24 0.11
C GLY A 70 2.65 2.48 -0.11
N HIS A 71 2.69 1.28 -0.73
CA HIS A 71 1.51 0.44 -0.93
C HIS A 71 0.91 -0.07 0.39
N ALA A 72 1.75 -0.65 1.27
CA ALA A 72 1.31 -1.16 2.56
C ALA A 72 0.88 -0.04 3.51
N LEU A 73 1.62 1.09 3.50
CA LEU A 73 1.26 2.29 4.25
C LEU A 73 -0.11 2.83 3.84
N LYS A 74 -0.43 2.82 2.54
CA LYS A 74 -1.74 3.26 2.06
C LYS A 74 -2.86 2.39 2.65
N VAL A 75 -2.68 1.07 2.68
CA VAL A 75 -3.65 0.12 3.28
C VAL A 75 -3.81 0.40 4.78
N GLY A 76 -2.70 0.61 5.49
CA GLY A 76 -2.71 0.99 6.90
C GLY A 76 -3.50 2.26 7.20
N VAL A 77 -3.30 3.32 6.40
CA VAL A 77 -4.04 4.58 6.58
C VAL A 77 -5.52 4.42 6.25
N THR A 78 -5.87 3.65 5.21
CA THR A 78 -7.26 3.48 4.79
C THR A 78 -8.07 2.64 5.77
N ARG A 79 -7.48 1.61 6.40
CA ARG A 79 -8.17 0.79 7.41
C ARG A 79 -8.40 1.52 8.74
N GLU A 80 -7.46 2.37 9.17
CA GLU A 80 -7.58 3.11 10.45
C GLU A 80 -8.49 4.34 10.35
N GLY A 81 -8.83 4.78 9.14
CA GLY A 81 -9.85 5.81 8.92
C GLY A 81 -11.31 5.36 9.11
N VAL A 82 -11.55 4.07 9.41
CA VAL A 82 -12.90 3.47 9.55
C VAL A 82 -13.32 3.23 11.01
N THR A 83 -12.45 3.46 12.00
CA THR A 83 -12.78 3.32 13.44
C THR A 83 -13.11 4.64 14.13
N GLY A 84 -13.79 5.54 13.41
CA GLY A 84 -14.39 6.76 13.96
C GLY A 84 -15.89 6.79 13.70
N GLY A 85 -16.64 5.89 14.36
CA GLY A 85 -18.10 5.80 14.31
C GLY A 85 -18.64 5.04 15.50
#